data_AF-A0A1I0U5N6-F1
#
_entry.id   AF-A0A1I0U5N6-F1
#
_cell.length_a   1.000
_cell.length_b   1.000
_cell.length_c   1.000
_cell.angle_alpha   90.00
_cell.angle_beta   90.00
_cell.angle_gamma   90.00
#
_symmetry.space_group_name_H-M   'P 1'
#
loop_
_entity.id
_entity.type
_entity.pdbx_description
1 polymer ?
#
loop_
_entity_poly.entity_id
_entity_poly.type
_entity_poly.pdbx_seq_one_letter_code
_entity_poly.pdbx_strand_id
1 'polypeptide(L)'
;METKEQFKKTHLGRKISRIREIRGIKQDALAMELGLSQQTISKIEQSEDVDDETLNKISKALGVSSDAIKNFNEEAVVNIIANTVNNHDQSASVFISPNFNPIDKIVELYERLLKSEQEKNELLNKK
;
A
#
# COMPACT_ATOMS: atom_id res chain seq x y z
N MET A 1 -8.27 13.66 -36.69
CA MET A 1 -9.05 14.56 -35.82
C MET A 1 -8.99 14.00 -34.41
N GLU A 2 -8.64 14.87 -33.48
CA GLU A 2 -8.07 14.61 -32.16
C GLU A 2 -8.90 13.64 -31.30
N THR A 3 -8.23 12.62 -30.76
CA THR A 3 -8.72 11.80 -29.67
C THR A 3 -8.93 12.72 -28.47
N LYS A 4 -10.19 13.06 -28.17
CA LYS A 4 -10.56 13.75 -26.93
C LYS A 4 -10.11 12.86 -25.77
N GLU A 5 -9.02 13.24 -25.11
CA GLU A 5 -8.70 12.70 -23.80
C GLU A 5 -9.89 12.99 -22.88
N GLN A 6 -10.70 11.96 -22.63
CA GLN A 6 -11.64 11.98 -21.52
C GLN A 6 -10.79 12.09 -20.26
N PHE A 7 -10.63 13.30 -19.74
CA PHE A 7 -10.26 13.53 -18.35
C PHE A 7 -11.23 12.68 -17.52
N LYS A 8 -10.78 11.49 -17.10
CA LYS A 8 -11.53 10.57 -16.24
C LYS A 8 -11.65 11.29 -14.91
N LYS A 9 -12.67 12.17 -14.78
CA LYS A 9 -12.88 12.98 -13.60
C LYS A 9 -12.86 12.05 -12.39
N THR A 10 -11.92 12.31 -11.52
CA THR A 10 -11.60 11.43 -10.41
C THR A 10 -12.67 11.63 -9.35
N HIS A 11 -13.62 10.72 -9.28
CA HIS A 11 -14.73 10.83 -8.34
C HIS A 11 -14.29 10.32 -6.95
N LEU A 12 -13.87 11.24 -6.07
CA LEU A 12 -13.32 10.93 -4.75
C LEU A 12 -14.32 10.16 -3.86
N GLY A 13 -15.61 10.54 -3.90
CA GLY A 13 -16.66 9.82 -3.16
C GLY A 13 -16.74 8.33 -3.49
N ARG A 14 -16.64 7.95 -4.78
CA ARG A 14 -16.64 6.54 -5.20
C ARG A 14 -15.42 5.78 -4.69
N LYS A 15 -14.25 6.43 -4.67
CA LYS A 15 -13.03 5.84 -4.10
C LYS A 15 -13.18 5.59 -2.61
N ILE A 16 -13.77 6.54 -1.87
CA ILE A 16 -14.09 6.38 -0.45
C ILE A 16 -15.02 5.19 -0.22
N SER A 17 -16.13 5.10 -0.98
CA SER A 17 -17.07 3.98 -0.88
C SER A 17 -16.36 2.64 -1.11
N ARG A 18 -15.50 2.59 -2.13
CA ARG A 18 -14.83 1.34 -2.49
C ARG A 18 -13.81 0.89 -1.45
N ILE A 19 -13.02 1.83 -0.93
CA ILE A 19 -12.08 1.54 0.17
C ILE A 19 -12.85 1.09 1.42
N ARG A 20 -13.96 1.74 1.75
CA ARG A 20 -14.82 1.37 2.87
C ARG A 20 -15.33 -0.07 2.74
N GLU A 21 -15.80 -0.46 1.57
CA GLU A 21 -16.26 -1.82 1.28
C GLU A 21 -15.14 -2.86 1.41
N ILE A 22 -13.96 -2.57 0.85
CA ILE A 22 -12.78 -3.44 0.97
C ILE A 22 -12.39 -3.63 2.44
N ARG A 23 -12.55 -2.59 3.27
CA ARG A 23 -12.33 -2.65 4.73
C ARG A 23 -13.45 -3.35 5.49
N GLY A 24 -14.56 -3.72 4.84
CA GLY A 24 -15.71 -4.37 5.48
C GLY A 24 -16.50 -3.44 6.42
N ILE A 25 -16.36 -2.12 6.27
CA ILE A 25 -16.99 -1.13 7.15
C ILE A 25 -18.38 -0.76 6.59
N LYS A 26 -19.42 -0.80 7.42
CA LYS A 26 -20.76 -0.33 7.03
C LYS A 26 -20.80 1.20 7.04
N GLN A 27 -21.64 1.81 6.19
CA GLN A 27 -21.80 3.27 6.19
C GLN A 27 -22.18 3.83 7.57
N ASP A 28 -23.07 3.14 8.30
CA ASP A 28 -23.48 3.54 9.66
C ASP A 28 -22.32 3.55 10.65
N ALA A 29 -21.41 2.57 10.53
CA ALA A 29 -20.24 2.49 11.41
C ALA A 29 -19.26 3.63 11.13
N LEU A 30 -18.99 3.92 9.85
CA LEU A 30 -18.18 5.06 9.45
C LEU A 30 -18.80 6.39 9.88
N ALA A 31 -20.12 6.51 9.75
CA ALA A 31 -20.87 7.69 10.19
C ALA A 31 -20.73 7.90 11.70
N MET A 32 -20.90 6.83 12.49
CA MET A 32 -20.76 6.86 13.95
C MET A 32 -19.35 7.31 14.38
N GLU A 33 -18.31 6.79 13.72
CA GLU A 33 -16.92 7.14 14.02
C GLU A 33 -16.60 8.61 13.68
N LEU A 34 -17.24 9.15 12.65
CA LEU A 34 -17.08 10.56 12.24
C LEU A 34 -18.05 11.51 12.95
N GLY A 35 -18.95 11.01 13.80
CA GLY A 35 -20.00 11.81 14.45
C GLY A 35 -21.01 12.39 13.45
N LEU A 36 -21.22 11.73 12.31
CA LEU A 36 -22.12 12.13 11.24
C LEU A 36 -23.31 11.18 11.13
N SER A 37 -24.33 11.56 10.37
CA SER A 37 -25.41 10.64 10.01
C SER A 37 -25.00 9.76 8.82
N GLN A 38 -25.59 8.57 8.71
CA GLN A 38 -25.42 7.69 7.55
C GLN A 38 -25.74 8.43 6.23
N GLN A 39 -26.79 9.26 6.21
CA GLN A 39 -27.18 10.00 5.01
C GLN A 39 -26.09 10.98 4.58
N THR A 40 -25.38 11.59 5.53
CA THR A 40 -24.24 12.46 5.23
C THR A 40 -23.09 11.67 4.59
N ILE A 41 -22.76 10.49 5.12
CA ILE A 41 -21.76 9.61 4.50
C ILE A 41 -22.19 9.18 3.09
N SER A 42 -23.45 8.79 2.91
CA SER A 42 -23.98 8.44 1.58
C SER A 42 -23.87 9.60 0.59
N LYS A 43 -24.08 10.85 1.02
CA LYS A 43 -23.92 12.03 0.18
C LYS A 43 -22.46 12.27 -0.19
N ILE A 44 -21.54 12.10 0.76
CA ILE A 44 -20.10 12.23 0.53
C ILE A 44 -19.61 11.15 -0.46
N GLU A 45 -20.08 9.91 -0.32
CA GLU A 45 -19.71 8.84 -1.26
C GLU A 45 -20.25 9.06 -2.68
N GLN A 46 -21.32 9.85 -2.82
CA GLN A 46 -21.90 10.26 -4.11
C GLN A 46 -21.31 11.56 -4.66
N SER A 47 -20.46 12.27 -3.91
CA SER A 47 -19.86 13.53 -4.37
C SER A 47 -18.61 13.31 -5.22
N GLU A 48 -18.53 14.07 -6.31
CA GLU A 48 -17.39 14.01 -7.23
C GLU A 48 -16.10 14.47 -6.54
N ASP A 49 -16.20 15.56 -5.78
CA ASP A 49 -15.14 16.11 -4.94
C ASP A 49 -15.50 16.06 -3.45
N VAL A 50 -14.46 16.06 -2.61
CA VAL A 50 -14.55 16.11 -1.15
C VAL A 50 -13.48 17.09 -0.68
N ASP A 51 -13.82 17.98 0.25
CA ASP A 51 -12.86 18.93 0.81
C ASP A 51 -11.74 18.19 1.58
N ASP A 52 -10.55 18.79 1.61
CA ASP A 52 -9.38 18.13 2.20
C ASP A 52 -9.54 17.87 3.71
N GLU A 53 -10.31 18.68 4.44
CA GLU A 53 -10.56 18.43 5.87
C GLU A 53 -11.41 17.18 6.09
N THR A 54 -12.52 17.06 5.37
CA THR A 54 -13.40 15.90 5.39
C THR A 54 -12.68 14.66 4.88
N LEU A 55 -11.90 14.78 3.80
CA LEU A 55 -11.10 13.68 3.27
C LEU A 55 -10.07 13.18 4.29
N ASN A 56 -9.42 14.08 5.04
CA ASN A 56 -8.46 13.71 6.09
C ASN A 56 -9.14 13.06 7.31
N LYS A 57 -10.37 13.46 7.65
CA LYS A 57 -11.15 12.79 8.72
C LYS A 57 -11.54 11.38 8.28
N ILE A 58 -12.04 11.23 7.07
CA ILE A 58 -12.44 9.95 6.49
C ILE A 58 -11.23 9.02 6.35
N SER A 59 -10.09 9.51 5.87
CA SER A 59 -8.88 8.69 5.71
C SER A 59 -8.40 8.12 7.05
N LYS A 60 -8.44 8.93 8.11
CA LYS A 60 -8.14 8.47 9.48
C LYS A 60 -9.11 7.39 9.95
N ALA A 61 -10.42 7.59 9.79
CA ALA A 61 -11.43 6.59 10.17
C ALA A 61 -11.31 5.29 9.36
N LEU A 62 -10.89 5.37 8.09
CA LEU A 62 -10.63 4.20 7.24
C LEU A 62 -9.24 3.58 7.45
N GLY A 63 -8.38 4.18 8.29
CA GLY A 63 -7.02 3.72 8.55
C GLY A 63 -6.10 3.77 7.32
N VAL A 64 -6.27 4.76 6.43
CA VAL A 64 -5.46 4.98 5.22
C VAL A 64 -4.96 6.43 5.15
N SER A 65 -3.98 6.71 4.29
CA SER A 65 -3.61 8.11 4.00
C SER A 65 -4.63 8.75 3.05
N SER A 66 -4.77 10.07 3.11
CA SER A 66 -5.60 10.82 2.15
C SER A 66 -5.07 10.66 0.71
N ASP A 67 -3.75 10.59 0.54
CA ASP A 67 -3.12 10.28 -0.75
C ASP A 67 -3.48 8.90 -1.28
N ALA A 68 -3.63 7.89 -0.41
CA ALA A 68 -4.08 6.57 -0.82
C ALA A 68 -5.49 6.62 -1.40
N ILE A 69 -6.38 7.44 -0.84
CA ILE A 69 -7.74 7.65 -1.39
C ILE A 69 -7.65 8.39 -2.74
N LYS A 70 -6.84 9.45 -2.85
CA LYS A 70 -6.68 10.21 -4.11
C LYS A 70 -6.13 9.33 -5.24
N ASN A 71 -5.16 8.47 -4.94
CA ASN A 71 -4.50 7.59 -5.91
C ASN A 71 -5.16 6.21 -6.03
N PHE A 72 -6.24 5.94 -5.30
CA PHE A 72 -6.90 4.64 -5.36
C PHE A 72 -7.38 4.31 -6.77
N ASN A 73 -7.04 3.10 -7.22
CA ASN A 73 -7.45 2.52 -8.49
C ASN A 73 -7.99 1.11 -8.24
N GLU A 74 -9.29 0.93 -8.47
CA GLU A 74 -9.96 -0.34 -8.26
C GLU A 74 -9.41 -1.46 -9.15
N GLU A 75 -9.11 -1.19 -10.42
CA GLU A 75 -8.57 -2.20 -11.34
C GLU A 75 -7.21 -2.72 -10.86
N ALA A 76 -6.37 -1.81 -10.33
CA ALA A 76 -5.08 -2.20 -9.74
C ALA A 76 -5.26 -3.11 -8.52
N VAL A 77 -6.24 -2.80 -7.66
CA VAL A 77 -6.54 -3.61 -6.47
C VAL A 77 -7.10 -4.97 -6.84
N VAL A 78 -8.04 -5.03 -7.80
CA VAL A 78 -8.62 -6.28 -8.29
C VAL A 78 -7.56 -7.15 -8.95
N ASN A 79 -6.65 -6.57 -9.74
CA ASN A 79 -5.55 -7.31 -10.33
C ASN A 79 -4.61 -7.89 -9.27
N ILE A 80 -4.29 -7.14 -8.21
CA ILE A 80 -3.48 -7.64 -7.08
C ILE A 80 -4.21 -8.79 -6.37
N ILE A 81 -5.50 -8.62 -6.03
CA ILE A 81 -6.28 -9.66 -5.34
C ILE A 81 -6.42 -10.89 -6.22
N ALA A 82 -6.75 -10.75 -7.50
CA ALA A 82 -6.87 -11.87 -8.44
C ALA A 82 -5.56 -12.64 -8.60
N ASN A 83 -4.43 -11.94 -8.69
CA ASN A 83 -3.12 -12.58 -8.78
C ASN A 83 -2.67 -13.21 -7.45
N THR A 84 -3.12 -12.66 -6.31
CA THR A 84 -2.78 -13.19 -4.97
C THR A 84 -3.65 -14.40 -4.60
N VAL A 85 -4.93 -14.40 -4.95
CA VAL A 85 -5.86 -15.50 -4.63
C VAL A 85 -5.64 -16.72 -5.52
N ASN A 86 -5.20 -16.53 -6.78
CA ASN A 86 -4.87 -17.64 -7.68
C ASN A 86 -3.47 -18.24 -7.41
N ASN A 87 -2.58 -17.51 -6.73
CA ASN A 87 -1.26 -18.00 -6.35
C ASN A 87 -1.22 -18.30 -4.85
N HIS A 88 -1.78 -19.45 -4.46
CA HIS A 88 -1.71 -19.95 -3.08
C HIS A 88 -0.27 -20.10 -2.54
N ASP A 89 0.74 -20.09 -3.43
CA ASP A 89 2.17 -20.25 -3.12
C ASP A 89 2.99 -18.95 -3.12
N GLN A 90 2.40 -17.80 -3.47
CA GLN A 90 3.10 -16.52 -3.47
C GLN A 90 2.27 -15.50 -2.70
N SER A 91 2.35 -15.60 -1.37
CA SER A 91 1.97 -14.53 -0.46
C SER A 91 2.42 -13.20 -1.05
N ALA A 92 1.53 -12.21 -1.02
CA ALA A 92 1.78 -10.81 -1.32
C ALA A 92 2.99 -10.29 -0.52
N SER A 93 4.19 -10.61 -1.00
CA SER A 93 5.38 -9.87 -0.67
C SER A 93 5.15 -8.52 -1.32
N VAL A 94 4.78 -7.56 -0.50
CA VAL A 94 5.22 -6.18 -0.72
C VAL A 94 6.69 -6.33 -1.08
N PHE A 95 7.04 -6.14 -2.35
CA PHE A 95 8.42 -6.13 -2.80
C PHE A 95 9.05 -4.89 -2.18
N ILE A 96 9.38 -4.97 -0.89
CA ILE A 96 10.37 -4.13 -0.24
C ILE A 96 11.68 -4.64 -0.81
N SER A 97 11.97 -4.25 -2.05
CA SER A 97 13.30 -4.42 -2.61
C SER A 97 14.26 -3.73 -1.66
N PRO A 98 15.22 -4.46 -1.05
CA PRO A 98 16.26 -3.80 -0.28
C PRO A 98 16.92 -2.75 -1.15
N ASN A 99 17.21 -1.55 -0.63
CA ASN A 99 17.96 -0.51 -1.37
C ASN A 99 19.46 -0.86 -1.51
N PHE A 100 19.79 -2.15 -1.48
CA PHE A 100 21.12 -2.69 -1.65
C PHE A 100 21.01 -3.97 -2.47
N ASN A 101 22.04 -4.27 -3.24
CA ASN A 101 22.13 -5.52 -3.99
C ASN A 101 22.49 -6.67 -3.02
N PRO A 102 21.65 -7.71 -2.86
CA PRO A 102 21.92 -8.82 -1.97
C PRO A 102 23.21 -9.58 -2.33
N ILE A 103 23.58 -9.62 -3.62
CA ILE A 103 24.81 -10.27 -4.07
C ILE A 103 26.04 -9.58 -3.47
N ASP A 104 26.04 -8.24 -3.43
CA ASP A 104 27.16 -7.47 -2.87
C ASP A 104 27.33 -7.77 -1.36
N LYS A 105 26.22 -7.97 -0.63
CA LYS A 105 26.27 -8.34 0.80
C LYS A 105 26.75 -9.77 1.04
N ILE A 106 26.47 -10.68 0.11
CA ILE A 106 27.00 -12.05 0.17
C ILE A 106 28.51 -12.03 -0.09
N VAL A 107 28.98 -11.26 -1.07
CA VAL A 107 30.43 -11.10 -1.33
C VAL A 107 31.15 -10.52 -0.12
N GLU A 108 30.61 -9.46 0.49
CA GLU A 108 31.16 -8.83 1.71
C GLU A 108 31.28 -9.84 2.88
N LEU A 109 30.31 -10.74 3.03
CA LEU A 109 30.34 -11.81 4.03
C LEU A 109 31.48 -12.80 3.77
N TYR A 110 31.65 -13.23 2.51
CA TYR A 110 32.71 -14.18 2.12
C TYR A 110 34.11 -13.59 2.33
N GLU A 111 34.32 -12.32 2.01
CA GLU A 111 35.59 -11.63 2.26
C GLU A 111 35.93 -11.60 3.75
N ARG A 112 34.95 -11.31 4.62
CA ARG A 112 35.13 -11.33 6.07
C ARG A 112 35.43 -12.73 6.59
N LEU A 113 34.74 -13.75 6.07
CA LEU A 113 34.97 -15.14 6.47
C LEU A 113 36.37 -15.59 6.07
N LEU A 114 36.80 -15.29 4.84
CA LEU A 114 38.14 -15.60 4.36
C LEU A 114 39.21 -14.96 5.25
N LYS A 115 39.01 -13.67 5.61
CA LYS A 115 39.91 -12.96 6.51
C LYS A 115 39.97 -13.60 7.89
N SER A 116 38.82 -13.97 8.46
CA SER A 116 38.76 -14.64 9.76
C SER A 116 39.48 -15.99 9.76
N GLU A 117 39.36 -16.76 8.68
CA GLU A 117 40.06 -18.05 8.54
C GLU A 117 41.58 -17.85 8.37
N GLN A 118 42.01 -16.81 7.64
CA GLN A 118 43.42 -16.46 7.52
C GLN A 118 44.01 -16.03 8.88
N GLU A 119 43.34 -15.12 9.60
CA GLU A 119 43.77 -14.66 10.94
C GLU A 119 43.86 -15.83 11.93
N LYS A 120 42.88 -16.75 11.90
CA LYS A 120 42.89 -17.97 12.74
C LYS A 120 44.06 -18.89 12.40
N ASN A 121 44.35 -19.12 11.12
CA ASN A 121 45.50 -19.92 10.69
C ASN A 121 46.83 -19.27 11.06
N GLU A 122 46.94 -17.94 10.97
CA GLU A 122 48.14 -17.22 11.42
C GLU A 122 48.37 -17.35 12.93
N LEU A 123 47.30 -17.30 13.74
CA LEU A 123 47.39 -17.51 15.18
C LEU A 123 47.79 -18.95 15.53
N LEU A 124 47.32 -19.93 14.75
CA LEU A 124 47.70 -21.34 14.90
C LEU A 124 49.16 -21.59 14.49
N ASN A 125 49.64 -20.93 13.44
CA ASN A 125 51.02 -21.05 12.96
C ASN A 125 52.05 -20.25 13.77
N LYS A 126 51.61 -19.40 14.70
CA LYS A 126 52.45 -18.64 15.64
C LYS A 126 52.62 -19.33 17.01
N LYS A 127 52.10 -20.55 17.18
CA LYS A 127 52.43 -21.47 18.29
C LYS A 127 53.53 -22.44 17.86
#